data_AF-A0A418KUB3-F1
#
_entry.id   AF-A0A418KUB3-F1
#
_cell.length_a   1.000
_cell.length_b   1.000
_cell.length_c   1.000
_cell.angle_alpha   90.00
_cell.angle_beta   90.00
_cell.angle_gamma   90.00
#
_symmetry.space_group_name_H-M   'P 1'
#
loop_
_entity.id
_entity.type
_entity.pdbx_description
1 polymer ?
#
loop_
_entity_poly.entity_id
_entity_poly.type
_entity_poly.pdbx_seq_one_letter_code
_entity_poly.pdbx_strand_id
1 'polypeptide(L)'
;MQAALGAGAVAGVLVGEGVYGLREIAGTTYPPYWWGSIVAGLLLVAAVVLARRLSARAAAVAVAVTALAGAAFVLVYSADLVTVLH
;
A
#
# COMPACT_ATOMS: atom_id res chain seq x y z
N MET A 1 15.62 10.41 -2.66
CA MET A 1 14.38 10.13 -3.42
C MET A 1 14.10 8.63 -3.53
N GLN A 2 15.09 7.79 -3.86
CA GLN A 2 14.93 6.32 -3.97
C GLN A 2 14.24 5.67 -2.75
N ALA A 3 14.67 6.01 -1.53
CA ALA A 3 14.05 5.47 -0.30
C ALA A 3 12.56 5.82 -0.18
N ALA A 4 12.14 7.02 -0.62
CA ALA A 4 10.74 7.43 -0.61
C ALA A 4 9.91 6.63 -1.61
N LEU A 5 10.43 6.47 -2.83
CA LEU A 5 9.76 5.70 -3.89
C LEU A 5 9.63 4.22 -3.52
N GLY A 6 10.72 3.61 -3.03
CA GLY A 6 10.71 2.20 -2.63
C GLY A 6 9.79 1.92 -1.45
N ALA A 7 9.87 2.74 -0.39
CA ALA A 7 8.98 2.60 0.77
C ALA A 7 7.52 2.83 0.38
N GLY A 8 7.24 3.84 -0.44
CA GLY A 8 5.90 4.12 -0.94
C GLY A 8 5.33 2.98 -1.76
N ALA A 9 6.12 2.39 -2.67
CA ALA A 9 5.66 1.29 -3.51
C ALA A 9 5.31 0.04 -2.68
N VAL A 10 6.20 -0.38 -1.77
CA VAL A 10 5.95 -1.54 -0.89
C VAL A 10 4.77 -1.29 0.04
N ALA A 11 4.71 -0.12 0.68
CA ALA A 11 3.59 0.24 1.53
C ALA A 11 2.27 0.33 0.77
N GLY A 12 2.29 0.79 -0.49
CA GLY A 12 1.12 0.85 -1.35
C GLY A 12 0.56 -0.52 -1.65
N VAL A 13 1.41 -1.53 -1.90
CA VAL A 13 0.96 -2.91 -2.07
C VAL A 13 0.30 -3.43 -0.79
N LEU A 14 0.92 -3.25 0.38
CA LEU A 14 0.34 -3.69 1.66
C LEU A 14 -1.02 -3.03 1.96
N VAL A 15 -1.11 -1.71 1.77
CA VAL A 15 -2.35 -0.96 1.96
C VAL A 15 -3.40 -1.39 0.92
N GLY A 16 -3.01 -1.53 -0.35
CA GLY A 16 -3.90 -1.95 -1.43
C GLY A 16 -4.48 -3.35 -1.20
N GLU A 17 -3.62 -4.31 -0.85
CA GLU A 17 -4.02 -5.68 -0.48
C GLU A 17 -4.97 -5.67 0.72
N GLY A 18 -4.64 -4.93 1.78
CA GLY A 18 -5.51 -4.83 2.95
C GLY A 18 -6.88 -4.21 2.64
N VAL A 19 -6.92 -3.16 1.81
CA VAL A 19 -8.19 -2.52 1.40
C VAL A 19 -9.02 -3.45 0.52
N TYR A 20 -8.40 -4.09 -0.47
CA TYR A 20 -9.06 -5.11 -1.30
C TYR A 20 -9.59 -6.25 -0.44
N GLY A 21 -8.75 -6.77 0.46
CA GLY A 21 -9.07 -7.84 1.38
C GLY A 21 -10.30 -7.54 2.24
N LEU A 22 -10.36 -6.34 2.80
CA LEU A 22 -11.50 -5.88 3.59
C LEU A 22 -12.80 -5.72 2.77
N ARG A 23 -12.69 -5.30 1.51
CA ARG A 23 -13.86 -5.03 0.66
C ARG A 23 -14.43 -6.30 0.02
N GLU A 24 -13.56 -7.16 -0.49
CA GLU A 24 -13.97 -8.23 -1.41
C GLU A 24 -13.95 -9.61 -0.74
N ILE A 25 -13.06 -9.86 0.24
CA ILE A 25 -12.80 -11.21 0.76
C ILE A 25 -12.74 -11.30 2.30
N ALA A 26 -13.24 -10.29 3.01
CA ALA A 26 -13.30 -10.30 4.47
C ALA A 26 -14.24 -11.38 5.03
N GLY A 27 -15.23 -11.83 4.25
CA GLY A 27 -16.14 -12.90 4.64
C GLY A 27 -15.49 -14.29 4.66
N THR A 28 -14.38 -14.46 3.94
CA THR A 28 -13.71 -15.76 3.75
C THR A 28 -12.33 -15.82 4.39
N THR A 29 -11.80 -14.70 4.88
CA THR A 29 -10.46 -14.59 5.46
C THR A 29 -10.50 -13.73 6.71
N TYR A 30 -9.69 -14.07 7.73
CA TYR A 30 -9.66 -13.42 9.04
C TYR A 30 -9.53 -11.88 8.93
N PRO A 31 -10.59 -11.09 9.20
CA PRO A 31 -10.59 -9.64 8.92
C PRO A 31 -9.46 -8.83 9.56
N PRO A 32 -9.00 -9.13 10.79
CA PRO A 32 -7.89 -8.41 11.39
C PRO A 32 -6.54 -8.56 10.65
N TYR A 33 -6.35 -9.62 9.85
CA TYR A 33 -5.15 -9.75 9.00
C TYR A 33 -5.05 -8.60 8.01
N TRP A 34 -6.16 -8.22 7.37
CA TRP A 34 -6.19 -7.14 6.39
C TRP A 34 -5.90 -5.78 7.01
N TRP A 35 -6.45 -5.51 8.20
CA TRP A 35 -6.08 -4.34 8.99
C TRP A 35 -4.59 -4.35 9.36
N GLY A 36 -4.05 -5.51 9.72
CA GLY A 36 -2.63 -5.70 9.98
C GLY A 36 -1.76 -5.30 8.78
N SER A 37 -2.16 -5.66 7.56
CA SER A 37 -1.44 -5.28 6.33
C SER A 37 -1.43 -3.76 6.12
N ILE A 38 -2.59 -3.10 6.28
CA ILE A 38 -2.70 -1.63 6.20
C ILE A 38 -1.77 -0.96 7.22
N VAL A 39 -1.86 -1.38 8.49
CA VAL A 39 -1.05 -0.83 9.58
C VAL A 39 0.44 -1.04 9.31
N ALA A 40 0.85 -2.22 8.83
CA ALA A 40 2.24 -2.51 8.49
C ALA A 40 2.76 -1.58 7.37
N GLY A 41 1.96 -1.34 6.32
CA GLY A 41 2.32 -0.41 5.25
C GLY A 41 2.50 1.03 5.74
N LEU A 42 1.59 1.51 6.60
CA LEU A 42 1.70 2.86 7.17
C LEU A 42 2.90 3.00 8.10
N LEU A 43 3.15 1.98 8.96
CA LEU A 43 4.32 1.95 9.84
C LEU A 43 5.62 1.90 9.05
N LEU A 44 5.68 1.20 7.91
CA LEU A 44 6.85 1.18 7.05
C LEU A 44 7.19 2.57 6.51
N VAL A 45 6.21 3.31 5.99
CA VAL A 45 6.43 4.69 5.52
C VAL A 45 6.92 5.58 6.66
N ALA A 46 6.26 5.52 7.82
CA ALA A 46 6.65 6.30 8.99
C ALA A 46 8.09 5.95 9.43
N ALA A 47 8.41 4.66 9.53
CA ALA A 47 9.74 4.19 9.90
C ALA A 47 10.82 4.69 8.93
N VAL A 48 10.58 4.63 7.62
CA VAL A 48 11.55 5.10 6.61
C VAL A 48 11.69 6.62 6.66
N VAL A 49 10.59 7.38 6.77
CA VAL A 49 10.61 8.84 6.89
C VAL A 49 11.46 9.27 8.09
N LEU A 50 11.24 8.64 9.25
CA LEU A 50 11.94 8.95 10.48
C LEU A 50 13.40 8.48 10.44
N ALA A 51 13.66 7.23 10.08
CA ALA A 51 15.01 6.64 10.09
C ALA A 51 15.94 7.29 9.08
N ARG A 52 15.41 7.70 7.91
CA ARG A 52 16.20 8.37 6.85
C ARG A 52 16.12 9.89 6.91
N ARG A 53 15.41 10.45 7.90
CA ARG A 53 15.18 11.90 8.08
C ARG A 53 14.77 12.57 6.77
N LEU A 54 13.78 11.99 6.10
CA LEU A 54 13.33 12.47 4.79
C LEU A 54 12.82 13.91 4.91
N SER A 55 13.13 14.75 3.92
CA SER A 55 12.52 16.07 3.81
C SER A 55 11.01 15.97 3.63
N ALA A 56 10.26 17.02 3.99
CA ALA A 56 8.81 17.05 3.82
C ALA A 56 8.38 16.70 2.38
N ARG A 57 9.12 17.19 1.38
CA ARG A 57 8.90 16.84 -0.04
C ARG A 57 9.07 15.34 -0.29
N ALA A 58 10.13 14.72 0.23
CA ALA A 58 10.36 13.29 0.04
C ALA A 58 9.33 12.42 0.80
N ALA A 59 8.90 12.86 1.99
CA ALA A 59 7.82 12.21 2.72
C ALA A 59 6.49 12.29 1.96
N ALA A 60 6.15 13.46 1.40
CA ALA A 60 4.97 13.63 0.56
C ALA A 60 5.00 12.72 -0.68
N VAL A 61 6.17 12.58 -1.32
CA VAL A 61 6.35 11.64 -2.43
C VAL A 61 6.11 10.20 -1.98
N ALA A 62 6.64 9.78 -0.83
CA ALA A 62 6.40 8.43 -0.31
C ALA A 62 4.89 8.17 -0.12
N VAL A 63 4.17 9.09 0.52
CA VAL A 63 2.72 9.00 0.73
C VAL A 63 1.96 8.96 -0.60
N ALA A 64 2.33 9.81 -1.57
CA ALA A 64 1.70 9.83 -2.88
C ALA A 64 1.90 8.50 -3.63
N VAL A 65 3.10 7.93 -3.58
CA VAL A 65 3.38 6.62 -4.19
C VAL A 65 2.62 5.50 -3.47
N THR A 66 2.53 5.53 -2.13
CA THR A 66 1.68 4.59 -1.37
C THR A 66 0.23 4.64 -1.85
N ALA A 67 -0.33 5.84 -1.97
CA ALA A 67 -1.71 6.03 -2.40
C ALA A 67 -1.94 5.54 -3.85
N LEU A 68 -1.04 5.89 -4.77
CA LEU A 68 -1.13 5.49 -6.17
C LEU A 68 -1.00 3.98 -6.34
N ALA A 69 0.00 3.36 -5.72
CA ALA A 69 0.21 1.92 -5.81
C ALA A 69 -0.94 1.14 -5.14
N GLY A 70 -1.44 1.61 -4.00
CA GLY A 70 -2.60 1.00 -3.33
C GLY A 70 -3.87 1.11 -4.16
N ALA A 71 -4.15 2.28 -4.76
CA ALA A 71 -5.28 2.46 -5.66
C ALA A 71 -5.17 1.56 -6.91
N ALA A 72 -3.97 1.47 -7.51
CA ALA A 72 -3.71 0.60 -8.64
C ALA A 72 -3.95 -0.88 -8.29
N PHE A 73 -3.48 -1.33 -7.12
CA PHE A 73 -3.72 -2.69 -6.63
C PHE A 73 -5.21 -2.98 -6.54
N VAL A 74 -5.98 -2.13 -5.84
CA VAL A 74 -7.42 -2.32 -5.68
C VAL A 74 -8.12 -2.37 -7.04
N LEU A 75 -7.79 -1.45 -7.96
CA LEU A 75 -8.40 -1.44 -9.30
C LEU A 75 -8.10 -2.71 -10.09
N VAL A 76 -6.83 -3.15 -10.11
CA VAL A 76 -6.40 -4.33 -10.87
C VAL A 76 -7.13 -5.59 -10.39
N TYR A 77 -7.25 -5.78 -9.08
CA TYR A 77 -7.89 -6.97 -8.52
C TYR A 77 -9.42 -6.89 -8.48
N SER A 78 -10.01 -5.72 -8.20
CA SER A 78 -11.48 -5.58 -8.18
C SER A 78 -12.11 -5.56 -9.57
N ALA A 79 -11.40 -5.10 -10.61
CA ALA A 79 -11.90 -5.10 -11.99
C ALA A 79 -11.44 -6.33 -12.79
N ASP A 80 -10.86 -7.33 -12.12
CA ASP A 80 -10.30 -8.55 -12.71
C ASP A 80 -9.38 -8.29 -13.90
N LEU A 81 -8.62 -7.17 -13.88
CA LEU A 81 -7.72 -6.82 -14.97
C LEU A 81 -6.57 -7.81 -15.11
N VAL A 82 -6.31 -8.60 -14.06
CA VAL A 82 -5.31 -9.68 -14.09
C VAL A 82 -5.67 -10.71 -15.16
N THR A 83 -6.95 -11.07 -15.34
CA THR A 83 -7.34 -12.08 -16.35
C THR A 83 -7.32 -11.56 -17.77
N VAL A 84 -7.37 -10.23 -17.96
CA VAL A 84 -7.35 -9.56 -19.27
C VAL A 84 -5.92 -9.28 -19.76
N LEU A 85 -4.96 -9.16 -18.85
CA LEU A 85 -3.57 -8.82 -19.15
C LEU A 85 -2.64 -10.05 -19.36
N HIS A 86 -3.19 -11.27 -19.22
CA HIS A 86 -2.49 -12.54 -19.37
C HIS A 86 -3.09 -13.37 -20.52
#